data_AF-A0A520Y6V1-F1
#
_entry.id   AF-A0A520Y6V1-F1
#
_cell.length_a   1.000
_cell.length_b   1.000
_cell.length_c   1.000
_cell.angle_alpha   90.00
_cell.angle_beta   90.00
_cell.angle_gamma   90.00
#
_symmetry.space_group_name_H-M   'P 1'
#
loop_
_entity.id
_entity.type
_entity.pdbx_description
1 polymer ?
#
loop_
_entity_poly.entity_id
_entity_poly.type
_entity_poly.pdbx_seq_one_letter_code
_entity_poly.pdbx_strand_id
1 'polypeptide(L)'
;LQGCVVGSVIDTAVDIVTLPVDVASKGVDLATTSQKEADRNYGKKVRKAEEEYGRELSEWKRACEKALTRGDDCDDRPSFEMPQ
;
A
#
# COMPACT_ATOMS: atom_id res chain seq x y z
N LEU A 1 47.47 -49.66 -0.96
CA LEU A 1 46.42 -49.11 -0.07
C LEU A 1 46.31 -47.63 -0.42
N GLN A 2 45.72 -47.25 -1.56
CA GLN A 2 44.28 -47.04 -1.78
C GLN A 2 43.60 -46.15 -0.71
N GLY A 3 43.18 -44.97 -1.15
CA GLY A 3 41.87 -44.42 -0.79
C GLY A 3 41.83 -43.20 0.13
N CYS A 4 41.04 -42.21 -0.30
CA CYS A 4 40.40 -41.15 0.49
C CYS A 4 41.22 -39.90 0.88
N VAL A 5 41.53 -39.06 -0.11
CA VAL A 5 41.61 -37.59 0.11
C VAL A 5 40.68 -36.83 -0.85
N VAL A 6 39.55 -37.45 -1.20
CA VAL A 6 38.48 -36.81 -1.99
C VAL A 6 37.24 -36.83 -1.13
N GLY A 7 36.99 -35.75 -0.38
CA GLY A 7 35.78 -35.71 0.44
C GLY A 7 35.52 -34.46 1.27
N SER A 8 36.30 -33.37 1.16
CA SER A 8 36.10 -32.24 2.09
C SER A 8 36.19 -30.85 1.46
N VAL A 9 36.38 -30.73 0.15
CA VAL A 9 36.65 -29.42 -0.49
C VAL A 9 35.69 -29.11 -1.65
N ILE A 10 34.71 -29.99 -1.93
CA ILE A 10 33.89 -29.85 -3.15
C ILE A 10 32.58 -29.08 -2.92
N ASP A 11 31.99 -29.06 -1.72
CA ASP A 11 30.67 -28.42 -1.54
C ASP A 11 30.69 -26.89 -1.49
N THR A 12 31.79 -26.25 -1.08
CA THR A 12 31.81 -24.78 -0.95
C THR A 12 31.92 -24.05 -2.30
N ALA A 13 32.43 -24.71 -3.34
CA ALA A 13 32.53 -24.11 -4.67
C ALA A 13 31.18 -24.11 -5.41
N VAL A 14 30.30 -25.07 -5.12
CA VAL A 14 28.99 -25.21 -5.79
C VAL A 14 27.97 -24.23 -5.22
N ASP A 15 28.05 -23.91 -3.92
CA ASP A 15 27.15 -22.95 -3.27
C ASP A 15 27.37 -21.50 -3.76
N ILE A 16 28.60 -21.10 -4.09
CA ILE A 16 28.89 -19.76 -4.64
C ILE A 16 28.25 -19.54 -6.01
N VAL A 17 28.11 -20.59 -6.82
CA VAL A 17 27.43 -20.49 -8.12
C VAL A 17 25.91 -20.55 -7.96
N THR A 18 25.42 -21.16 -6.88
CA THR A 18 24.01 -21.36 -6.60
C THR A 18 23.35 -20.15 -5.94
N LEU A 19 24.07 -19.35 -5.14
CA LEU A 19 23.47 -18.25 -4.38
C LEU A 19 23.65 -16.78 -4.84
N PRO A 20 24.07 -16.43 -6.08
CA PRO A 20 23.93 -15.04 -6.52
C PRO A 20 22.48 -14.72 -6.92
N VAL A 21 21.74 -15.71 -7.43
CA VAL A 21 20.38 -15.53 -7.94
C VAL A 21 19.37 -15.38 -6.80
N ASP A 22 19.54 -16.13 -5.71
CA ASP A 22 18.64 -16.11 -4.55
C ASP A 22 18.71 -14.80 -3.74
N VAL A 23 19.88 -14.18 -3.64
CA VAL A 23 20.06 -12.90 -2.92
C VAL A 23 19.53 -11.73 -3.76
N ALA A 24 19.77 -11.75 -5.08
CA ALA A 24 19.24 -10.74 -5.98
C ALA A 24 17.70 -10.80 -6.10
N SER A 25 17.12 -12.01 -6.16
CA SER A 25 15.67 -12.18 -6.27
C SER A 25 14.91 -11.78 -5.01
N LYS A 26 15.45 -12.03 -3.81
CA LYS A 26 14.84 -11.53 -2.55
C LYS A 26 14.78 -10.00 -2.46
N GLY A 27 15.80 -9.30 -2.98
CA GLY A 27 15.80 -7.83 -3.02
C GLY A 27 14.79 -7.26 -4.02
N VAL A 28 14.68 -7.88 -5.20
CA VAL A 28 13.71 -7.49 -6.24
C VAL A 28 12.27 -7.82 -5.83
N ASP A 29 12.04 -8.94 -5.15
CA ASP A 29 10.72 -9.31 -4.64
C ASP A 29 10.23 -8.32 -3.59
N LEU A 30 11.06 -7.88 -2.63
CA LEU A 30 10.67 -6.86 -1.65
C LEU A 30 10.37 -5.49 -2.29
N ALA A 31 11.15 -5.10 -3.30
CA ALA A 31 10.88 -3.86 -4.05
C ALA A 31 9.58 -3.96 -4.88
N THR A 32 9.22 -5.17 -5.34
CA THR A 32 8.00 -5.43 -6.12
C THR A 32 6.77 -5.65 -5.22
N THR A 33 6.94 -6.20 -4.01
CA THR A 33 5.85 -6.31 -3.02
C THR A 33 5.49 -4.94 -2.46
N SER A 34 6.48 -4.08 -2.22
CA SER A 34 6.30 -2.71 -1.74
C SER A 34 5.32 -1.90 -2.60
N GLN A 35 5.37 -2.07 -3.92
CA GLN A 35 4.43 -1.39 -4.83
C GLN A 35 3.03 -2.02 -4.83
N LYS A 36 2.92 -3.36 -4.80
CA LYS A 36 1.62 -4.05 -4.77
C LYS A 36 0.86 -3.84 -3.47
N GLU A 37 1.56 -3.60 -2.37
CA GLU A 37 0.97 -3.32 -1.06
C GLU A 37 0.56 -1.84 -0.92
N ALA A 38 1.33 -0.92 -1.51
CA ALA A 38 0.97 0.49 -1.61
C ALA A 38 -0.35 0.70 -2.39
N ASP A 39 -0.51 0.04 -3.53
CA ASP A 39 -1.70 0.15 -4.38
C ASP A 39 -2.98 -0.37 -3.70
N ARG A 40 -2.88 -1.52 -3.01
CA ARG A 40 -4.01 -2.09 -2.24
C ARG A 40 -4.46 -1.20 -1.09
N ASN A 41 -3.52 -0.50 -0.45
CA ASN A 41 -3.82 0.41 0.65
C ASN A 41 -4.40 1.74 0.14
N TYR A 42 -3.96 2.22 -1.02
CA TYR A 42 -4.52 3.41 -1.67
C TYR A 42 -6.02 3.23 -1.97
N GLY A 43 -6.42 2.11 -2.57
CA GLY A 43 -7.84 1.85 -2.84
C GLY A 43 -8.72 1.79 -1.57
N LYS A 44 -8.18 1.35 -0.44
CA LYS A 44 -8.89 1.42 0.85
C LYS A 44 -9.02 2.85 1.37
N LYS A 45 -7.96 3.66 1.24
CA LYS A 45 -7.99 5.08 1.63
C LYS A 45 -9.02 5.86 0.81
N VAL A 46 -9.07 5.63 -0.51
CA VAL A 46 -10.03 6.31 -1.40
C VAL A 46 -11.47 6.00 -1.02
N ARG A 47 -11.83 4.72 -0.81
CA ARG A 47 -13.20 4.37 -0.36
C ARG A 47 -13.57 5.03 0.96
N LYS A 48 -12.63 5.08 1.91
CA LYS A 48 -12.85 5.75 3.19
C LYS A 48 -13.03 7.26 3.04
N ALA A 49 -12.22 7.91 2.18
CA ALA A 49 -12.35 9.33 1.90
C ALA A 49 -13.70 9.66 1.24
N GLU A 50 -14.18 8.83 0.31
CA GLU A 50 -15.49 8.98 -0.32
C GLU A 50 -16.63 8.85 0.70
N GLU A 51 -16.54 7.89 1.62
CA GLU A 51 -17.52 7.71 2.70
C GLU A 51 -17.56 8.93 3.65
N GLU A 52 -16.39 9.42 4.07
CA GLU A 52 -16.28 10.60 4.93
C GLU A 52 -16.85 11.85 4.25
N TYR A 53 -16.48 12.10 3.00
CA TYR A 53 -17.03 13.21 2.21
C TYR A 53 -18.55 13.09 1.99
N GLY A 54 -19.05 11.87 1.73
CA GLY A 54 -20.48 11.62 1.61
C GLY A 54 -21.26 11.95 2.89
N ARG A 55 -20.68 11.66 4.06
CA ARG A 55 -21.24 12.04 5.36
C ARG A 55 -21.26 13.55 5.54
N GLU A 56 -20.12 14.21 5.34
CA GLU A 56 -20.00 15.67 5.47
C GLU A 56 -20.96 16.41 4.54
N LEU A 57 -21.05 15.98 3.28
CA LEU A 57 -21.99 16.57 2.32
C LEU A 57 -23.44 16.37 2.75
N SER A 58 -23.77 15.22 3.33
CA SER A 58 -25.13 14.93 3.83
C SER A 58 -25.48 15.77 5.05
N GLU A 59 -24.53 15.96 5.96
CA GLU A 59 -24.67 16.84 7.12
C GLU A 59 -24.79 18.30 6.71
N TRP A 60 -23.94 18.76 5.81
CA TRP A 60 -24.00 20.10 5.22
C TRP A 60 -25.35 20.38 4.56
N LYS A 61 -25.86 19.44 3.74
CA LYS A 61 -27.18 19.59 3.10
C LYS A 61 -28.29 19.79 4.14
N ARG A 62 -28.30 18.98 5.21
CA ARG A 62 -29.29 19.10 6.29
C ARG A 62 -29.14 20.40 7.08
N ALA A 63 -27.91 20.86 7.29
CA ALA A 63 -27.63 22.12 7.97
C ALA A 63 -28.10 23.31 7.11
N CYS A 64 -27.75 23.31 5.83
CA CYS A 64 -28.16 24.32 4.85
C CYS A 64 -29.69 24.37 4.71
N GLU A 65 -30.38 23.24 4.59
CA GLU A 65 -31.85 23.20 4.55
C GLU A 65 -32.48 23.86 5.78
N LYS A 66 -31.92 23.60 6.97
CA LYS A 66 -32.38 24.23 8.22
C LYS A 66 -32.08 25.73 8.27
N ALA A 67 -30.92 26.16 7.77
CA ALA A 67 -30.54 27.57 7.69
C ALA A 67 -31.52 28.33 6.78
N LEU A 68 -31.76 27.81 5.57
CA LEU A 68 -32.72 28.39 4.62
C LEU A 68 -34.13 28.47 5.21
N THR A 69 -34.56 27.45 5.96
CA THR A 69 -35.87 27.46 6.63
C THR A 69 -35.97 28.56 7.70
N ARG A 70 -34.86 28.96 8.31
CA ARG A 70 -34.78 30.07 9.28
C ARG A 70 -34.58 31.44 8.63
N GLY A 71 -34.32 31.48 7.32
CA GLY A 71 -33.96 32.69 6.59
C GLY A 71 -32.48 33.06 6.69
N ASP A 72 -31.64 32.13 7.15
CA ASP A 72 -30.18 32.28 7.20
C ASP A 72 -29.55 31.76 5.89
N ASP A 73 -28.34 32.25 5.56
CA ASP A 73 -27.54 31.74 4.45
C ASP A 73 -26.91 30.38 4.75
N CYS A 74 -26.59 29.62 3.71
CA CYS A 74 -25.88 28.35 3.85
C CYS A 74 -24.36 28.56 3.95
N ASP A 75 -23.72 27.80 4.83
CA ASP A 75 -22.26 27.71 4.89
C ASP A 75 -21.65 27.15 3.61
N ASP A 76 -20.33 27.33 3.45
CA ASP A 76 -19.57 26.80 2.32
C ASP A 76 -19.71 25.27 2.20
N ARG A 77 -19.86 24.80 0.97
CA ARG A 77 -19.98 23.37 0.68
C ARG A 77 -18.65 22.67 0.93
N PRO A 78 -18.62 21.54 1.65
CA PRO A 78 -17.39 20.75 1.78
C PRO A 78 -16.89 20.28 0.41
N SER A 79 -15.56 20.23 0.25
CA SER A 79 -14.87 19.75 -0.93
C SER A 79 -14.28 18.36 -0.70
N PHE A 80 -14.28 17.53 -1.75
CA PHE A 80 -13.65 16.21 -1.66
C PHE A 80 -12.13 16.36 -1.69
N GLU A 81 -11.47 15.86 -0.65
CA GLU A 81 -10.01 15.79 -0.57
C GLU A 81 -9.53 14.39 -0.93
N MET A 82 -8.76 14.26 -2.01
CA MET A 82 -8.16 12.98 -2.35
C MET A 82 -7.05 12.63 -1.35
N PRO A 83 -7.05 11.40 -0.81
CA PRO A 83 -5.98 10.95 0.06
C PRO A 83 -4.68 10.80 -0.74
N GLN A 84 -3.58 11.28 -0.17
CA GLN A 84 -2.22 11.13 -0.73
C GLN A 84 -1.57 9.78 -0.34
#